data_AF-A0A0K8RAY6-F1
#
_entry.id   AF-A0A0K8RAY6-F1
#
_cell.length_a   1.000
_cell.length_b   1.000
_cell.length_c   1.000
_cell.angle_alpha   90.00
_cell.angle_beta   90.00
_cell.angle_gamma   90.00
#
_symmetry.space_group_name_H-M   'P 1'
#
loop_
_entity.id
_entity.type
_entity.pdbx_description
1 polymer ?
#
loop_
_entity_poly.entity_id
_entity_poly.type
_entity_poly.pdbx_seq_one_letter_code
_entity_poly.pdbx_strand_id
1 'polypeptide(L)'
;MRLLVFLTLCSFEYCISISPNADSPLDPTKDAWTVMSQKKKFYLLYRSNENDTLMGETSKCVQTKYYEIDRAHKTLKNRILYRNDETGHMEEYAVLITFKKSNDTLPYYDIISVGSLDTTSKWAARLS
;
A
#
# COMPACT_ATOMS: atom_id res chain seq x y z
N MET A 1 -2.09 32.55 -26.84
CA MET A 1 -2.52 32.05 -25.50
C MET A 1 -1.52 31.01 -25.04
N ARG A 2 -0.87 31.21 -23.89
CA ARG A 2 0.01 30.21 -23.26
C ARG A 2 -0.86 29.28 -22.42
N LEU A 3 -0.87 27.98 -22.73
CA LEU A 3 -1.57 26.96 -21.95
C LEU A 3 -0.66 26.54 -20.80
N LEU A 4 -0.99 26.94 -19.57
CA LEU A 4 -0.34 26.48 -18.35
C LEU A 4 -1.03 25.19 -17.90
N VAL A 5 -0.39 24.04 -18.16
CA VAL A 5 -0.81 22.75 -17.61
C VAL A 5 -0.16 22.63 -16.22
N PHE A 6 -0.92 22.88 -15.17
CA PHE A 6 -0.53 22.53 -13.81
C PHE A 6 -0.62 20.99 -13.66
N LEU A 7 0.53 20.31 -13.76
CA LEU A 7 0.68 18.92 -13.34
C LEU A 7 0.65 18.87 -11.81
N THR A 8 -0.54 18.78 -11.23
CA THR A 8 -0.69 18.38 -9.83
C THR A 8 -0.53 16.87 -9.76
N LEU A 9 0.59 16.40 -9.25
CA LEU A 9 0.77 15.02 -8.78
C LEU A 9 -0.22 14.79 -7.63
N CYS A 10 -1.39 14.23 -7.92
CA CYS A 10 -2.29 13.72 -6.88
C CYS A 10 -1.63 12.48 -6.26
N SER A 11 -0.97 12.65 -5.13
CA SER A 11 -0.79 11.56 -4.18
C SER A 11 -2.17 11.18 -3.66
N PHE A 12 -2.76 10.11 -4.20
CA PHE A 12 -4.04 9.58 -3.73
C PHE A 12 -3.87 9.08 -2.29
N GLU A 13 -4.42 9.83 -1.33
CA GLU A 13 -4.59 9.38 0.05
C GLU A 13 -5.86 8.52 0.11
N TYR A 14 -5.70 7.23 0.45
CA TYR A 14 -6.85 6.35 0.65
C TYR A 14 -7.32 6.46 2.11
N CYS A 15 -8.54 6.95 2.29
CA CYS A 15 -9.27 6.83 3.56
C CYS A 15 -9.96 5.46 3.59
N ILE A 16 -9.63 4.63 4.58
CA ILE A 16 -10.40 3.42 4.85
C ILE A 16 -11.76 3.85 5.41
N SER A 17 -12.87 3.51 4.75
CA SER A 17 -14.22 3.85 5.23
C SER A 17 -14.54 3.07 6.51
N ILE A 18 -14.74 3.77 7.62
CA ILE A 18 -15.08 3.18 8.92
C ILE A 18 -16.61 3.23 9.11
N SER A 19 -17.19 2.12 9.57
CA SER A 19 -18.60 2.01 9.97
C SER A 19 -18.99 3.06 11.03
N PRO A 20 -20.18 3.68 10.96
CA PRO A 20 -20.60 4.76 11.85
C PRO A 20 -20.79 4.38 13.33
N ASN A 21 -20.57 3.12 13.73
CA ASN A 21 -20.67 2.66 15.11
C ASN A 21 -19.32 2.51 15.84
N ALA A 22 -18.24 3.10 15.33
CA ALA A 22 -16.88 2.89 15.85
C ALA A 22 -16.42 3.93 16.91
N ASP A 23 -17.33 4.52 17.68
CA ASP A 23 -16.99 5.43 18.79
C ASP A 23 -16.60 4.64 20.06
N SER A 24 -15.55 3.83 19.95
CA SER A 24 -14.79 3.36 21.11
C SER A 24 -13.38 3.94 21.06
N PRO A 25 -12.87 4.51 22.18
CA PRO A 25 -11.49 4.95 22.24
C PRO A 25 -10.58 3.72 22.10
N LEU A 26 -9.63 3.79 21.17
CA LEU A 26 -8.55 2.80 20.98
C LEU A 26 -9.01 1.41 20.55
N ASP A 27 -9.72 1.30 19.42
CA ASP A 27 -9.68 0.04 18.69
C ASP A 27 -8.30 -0.08 18.01
N PRO A 28 -7.40 -0.99 18.44
CA PRO A 28 -6.07 -1.15 17.85
C PRO A 28 -6.12 -1.53 16.35
N THR A 29 -7.29 -1.90 15.82
CA THR A 29 -7.50 -2.12 14.39
C THR A 29 -7.46 -0.83 13.56
N LYS A 30 -7.63 0.35 14.18
CA LYS A 30 -7.55 1.66 13.50
C LYS A 30 -6.13 2.12 13.24
N ASP A 31 -5.14 1.58 13.95
CA ASP A 31 -3.74 1.95 13.76
C ASP A 31 -3.09 1.08 12.68
N ALA A 32 -3.04 1.62 11.48
CA ALA A 32 -2.46 0.96 10.31
C ALA A 32 -1.00 0.53 10.53
N TRP A 33 -0.22 1.31 11.28
CA TRP A 33 1.16 0.95 11.62
C TRP A 33 1.21 -0.30 12.51
N THR A 34 0.38 -0.33 13.56
CA THR A 34 0.31 -1.47 14.47
C THR A 34 -0.13 -2.74 13.74
N VAL A 35 -1.07 -2.65 12.80
CA VAL A 35 -1.52 -3.79 11.99
C VAL A 35 -0.42 -4.26 11.04
N MET A 36 0.08 -3.37 10.18
CA MET A 36 0.97 -3.74 9.07
C MET A 36 2.40 -4.05 9.51
N SER A 37 2.83 -3.61 10.70
CA SER A 37 4.15 -3.96 11.27
C SER A 37 4.20 -5.36 11.89
N GLN A 38 3.06 -6.06 12.02
CA GLN A 38 3.03 -7.46 12.41
C GLN A 38 3.68 -8.31 11.32
N LYS A 39 4.57 -9.24 11.70
CA LYS A 39 5.27 -10.14 10.77
C LYS A 39 4.35 -11.23 10.19
N LYS A 40 3.17 -10.85 9.73
CA LYS A 40 2.12 -11.68 9.13
C LYS A 40 2.03 -11.38 7.64
N LYS A 41 1.40 -12.30 6.92
CA LYS A 41 1.02 -12.09 5.52
C LYS A 41 -0.46 -11.69 5.50
N PHE A 42 -0.80 -10.68 4.72
CA PHE A 42 -2.17 -10.22 4.53
C PHE A 42 -2.65 -10.61 3.13
N TYR A 43 -3.93 -10.93 3.01
CA TYR A 43 -4.57 -11.33 1.77
C TYR A 43 -5.75 -10.40 1.50
N LEU A 44 -5.87 -9.94 0.26
CA LEU A 44 -7.02 -9.15 -0.17
C LEU A 44 -8.15 -10.09 -0.59
N LEU A 45 -9.11 -10.27 0.30
CA LEU A 45 -10.27 -11.14 0.07
C LEU A 45 -11.41 -10.39 -0.65
N TYR A 46 -11.61 -9.12 -0.30
CA TYR A 46 -12.68 -8.29 -0.80
C TYR A 46 -12.16 -6.90 -1.15
N ARG A 47 -12.63 -6.34 -2.27
CA ARG A 47 -12.38 -4.95 -2.69
C ARG A 47 -13.67 -4.39 -3.28
N SER A 48 -13.92 -3.11 -3.07
CA SER A 48 -15.10 -2.42 -3.63
C SER A 48 -14.86 -1.89 -5.04
N ASN A 49 -13.62 -1.54 -5.37
CA ASN A 49 -13.21 -1.18 -6.72
C ASN A 49 -12.48 -2.37 -7.36
N GLU A 50 -12.92 -2.79 -8.54
CA GLU A 50 -12.33 -3.90 -9.27
C GLU A 50 -10.90 -3.59 -9.72
N ASN A 51 -10.68 -2.39 -10.27
CA ASN A 51 -9.38 -1.95 -10.77
C ASN A 51 -8.64 -1.10 -9.73
N ASP A 52 -7.70 -1.71 -9.02
CA ASP A 52 -6.82 -1.04 -8.06
C ASP A 52 -5.36 -1.14 -8.50
N THR A 53 -4.89 -0.13 -9.23
CA THR A 53 -3.52 -0.05 -9.77
C THR A 53 -2.42 -0.18 -8.71
N LEU A 54 -2.70 0.09 -7.42
CA LEU A 54 -1.73 -0.07 -6.34
C LEU A 54 -1.70 -1.48 -5.77
N MET A 55 -2.69 -2.31 -6.08
CA MET A 55 -2.90 -3.68 -5.57
C MET A 55 -3.16 -4.67 -6.72
N GLY A 56 -2.33 -4.60 -7.77
CA GLY A 56 -2.36 -5.54 -8.89
C GLY A 56 -3.52 -5.33 -9.86
N GLU A 57 -4.05 -4.11 -10.00
CA GLU A 57 -5.14 -3.76 -10.93
C GLU A 57 -6.38 -4.62 -10.68
N THR A 58 -6.83 -5.42 -11.66
CA THR A 58 -7.96 -6.36 -11.53
C THR A 58 -7.52 -7.75 -11.05
N SER A 59 -6.24 -7.94 -10.75
CA SER A 59 -5.65 -9.25 -10.47
C SER A 59 -6.20 -9.87 -9.18
N LYS A 60 -6.27 -11.20 -9.20
CA LYS A 60 -6.70 -12.02 -8.06
C LYS A 60 -5.51 -12.48 -7.21
N CYS A 61 -5.83 -13.13 -6.09
CA CYS A 61 -4.83 -13.72 -5.19
C CYS A 61 -3.83 -12.70 -4.62
N VAL A 62 -4.26 -11.45 -4.45
CA VAL A 62 -3.40 -10.39 -3.95
C VAL A 62 -3.03 -10.65 -2.50
N GLN A 63 -1.72 -10.66 -2.24
CA GLN A 63 -1.16 -10.83 -0.90
C GLN A 63 0.00 -9.86 -0.69
N THR A 64 0.22 -9.47 0.56
CA THR A 64 1.26 -8.52 0.93
C THR A 64 1.98 -8.93 2.21
N LYS A 65 3.29 -8.67 2.24
CA LYS A 65 4.13 -8.84 3.43
C LYS A 65 5.33 -7.90 3.34
N TYR A 66 5.63 -7.20 4.43
CA TYR A 66 6.86 -6.42 4.49
C TYR A 66 8.09 -7.32 4.62
N TYR A 67 9.20 -6.87 4.05
CA TYR A 67 10.51 -7.52 4.19
C TYR A 67 11.54 -6.63 4.89
N GLU A 68 11.30 -5.32 4.96
CA GLU A 68 12.12 -4.35 5.68
C GLU A 68 11.22 -3.35 6.41
N ILE A 69 11.62 -2.93 7.61
CA ILE A 69 10.84 -2.02 8.47
C ILE A 69 11.74 -0.94 9.04
N ASP A 70 11.32 0.31 8.87
CA ASP A 70 11.91 1.47 9.54
C ASP A 70 10.91 2.00 10.57
N ARG A 71 11.21 1.75 11.85
CA ARG A 71 10.33 2.14 12.96
C ARG A 71 10.42 3.62 13.30
N ALA A 72 11.54 4.27 12.97
CA ALA A 72 11.77 5.69 13.24
C ALA A 72 10.97 6.54 12.25
N HIS A 73 11.02 6.18 10.97
CA HIS A 73 10.32 6.90 9.91
C HIS A 73 8.91 6.36 9.61
N LYS A 74 8.49 5.29 10.29
CA LYS A 74 7.18 4.63 10.08
C LYS A 74 7.00 4.25 8.62
N THR A 75 7.97 3.52 8.08
CA THR A 75 7.92 3.00 6.71
C THR A 75 8.18 1.51 6.66
N LEU A 76 7.64 0.86 5.62
CA LEU A 76 7.84 -0.56 5.32
C LEU A 76 8.21 -0.70 3.84
N LYS A 77 9.26 -1.46 3.54
CA LYS A 77 9.43 -2.01 2.19
C LYS A 77 8.65 -3.30 2.09
N ASN A 78 7.78 -3.37 1.11
CA ASN A 78 6.76 -4.39 1.01
C ASN A 78 6.77 -5.05 -0.37
N ARG A 79 6.48 -6.34 -0.41
CA ARG A 79 6.19 -7.06 -1.66
C ARG A 79 4.69 -7.31 -1.75
N ILE A 80 4.11 -6.84 -2.84
CA ILE A 80 2.75 -7.19 -3.25
C ILE A 80 2.88 -8.28 -4.30
N LEU A 81 2.20 -9.40 -4.07
CA LEU A 81 2.12 -10.51 -5.02
C LEU A 81 0.68 -10.64 -5.50
N TYR A 82 0.51 -10.96 -6.77
CA TYR A 82 -0.78 -11.19 -7.40
C TYR A 82 -0.68 -12.29 -8.45
N ARG A 83 -1.81 -12.88 -8.84
CA ARG A 83 -1.85 -13.81 -9.96
C ARG A 83 -2.07 -13.02 -11.24
N ASN A 84 -1.14 -13.11 -12.18
CA ASN A 84 -1.34 -12.59 -13.53
C ASN A 84 -2.37 -13.48 -14.24
N ASP A 85 -3.44 -12.86 -14.76
CA ASP A 85 -4.54 -13.60 -15.39
C ASP A 85 -4.20 -14.09 -16.80
N GLU A 86 -3.23 -13.47 -17.49
CA GLU A 86 -2.75 -13.88 -18.81
C GLU A 86 -1.82 -15.09 -18.73
N THR A 87 -0.84 -15.05 -17.82
CA THR A 87 0.18 -16.10 -17.68
C THR A 87 -0.22 -17.18 -16.68
N GLY A 88 -1.15 -16.88 -15.76
CA GLY A 88 -1.54 -17.74 -14.65
C GLY A 88 -0.49 -17.85 -13.55
N HIS A 89 0.66 -17.17 -13.67
CA HIS A 89 1.74 -17.20 -12.70
C HIS A 89 1.54 -16.15 -11.60
N MET A 90 2.25 -16.34 -10.48
CA MET A 90 2.35 -15.31 -9.45
C MET A 90 3.42 -14.31 -9.85
N GLU A 91 3.05 -13.04 -9.90
CA GLU A 91 3.96 -11.91 -10.10
C GLU A 91 4.12 -11.12 -8.81
N GLU A 92 5.22 -10.39 -8.70
CA GLU A 92 5.50 -9.55 -7.54
C GLU A 92 6.07 -8.19 -7.95
N TYR A 93 5.75 -7.16 -7.17
CA TYR A 93 6.40 -5.86 -7.24
C TYR A 93 6.66 -5.33 -5.84
N ALA A 94 7.69 -4.49 -5.73
CA ALA A 94 8.13 -3.89 -4.48
C ALA A 94 7.57 -2.47 -4.35
N VAL A 95 7.04 -2.14 -3.17
CA VAL A 95 6.54 -0.80 -2.84
C VAL A 95 7.10 -0.31 -1.51
N LEU A 96 7.19 1.01 -1.38
CA LEU A 96 7.43 1.68 -0.11
C LEU A 96 6.08 2.10 0.48
N ILE A 97 5.76 1.57 1.65
CA ILE A 97 4.58 1.98 2.41
C ILE A 97 5.02 2.99 3.47
N THR A 98 4.33 4.13 3.52
CA THR A 98 4.51 5.17 4.54
C THR A 98 3.22 5.34 5.33
N PHE A 99 3.33 5.40 6.66
CA PHE A 99 2.19 5.59 7.55
C PHE A 99 2.14 7.04 8.01
N LYS A 100 0.98 7.67 7.84
CA LYS A 100 0.75 9.07 8.24
C LYS A 100 -0.51 9.17 9.09
N LYS A 101 -0.63 10.30 9.78
CA LYS A 101 -1.87 10.72 10.42
C LYS A 101 -2.54 11.72 9.49
N SER A 102 -3.84 11.58 9.28
CA SER A 102 -4.65 12.62 8.61
C SER A 102 -4.72 13.91 9.42
N ASN A 103 -4.52 13.79 10.73
CA ASN A 103 -4.53 14.90 11.69
C ASN A 103 -3.56 14.61 12.83
N ASP A 104 -2.70 15.56 13.17
CA ASP A 104 -1.66 15.42 14.19
C ASP A 104 -2.20 15.12 15.60
N THR A 105 -3.46 15.48 15.88
CA THR A 105 -4.12 15.19 17.16
C THR A 105 -4.51 13.72 17.31
N LEU A 106 -4.54 12.94 16.22
CA LEU A 106 -4.88 11.52 16.28
C LEU A 106 -3.79 10.72 17.02
N PRO A 107 -4.15 9.79 17.91
CA PRO A 107 -3.18 8.94 18.59
C PRO A 107 -2.69 7.76 17.74
N TYR A 108 -3.20 7.58 16.52
CA TYR A 108 -2.91 6.44 15.63
C TYR A 108 -2.63 6.89 14.19
N TYR A 109 -2.02 6.01 13.39
CA TYR A 109 -1.80 6.22 11.95
C TYR A 109 -2.98 5.66 11.16
N ASP A 110 -3.69 6.53 10.45
CA ASP A 110 -4.91 6.19 9.71
C ASP A 110 -4.74 6.31 8.18
N ILE A 111 -3.63 6.88 7.71
CA ILE A 111 -3.30 6.98 6.29
C ILE A 111 -2.17 6.00 5.94
N ILE A 112 -2.40 5.21 4.89
CA ILE A 112 -1.39 4.39 4.22
C ILE A 112 -1.09 5.03 2.87
N SER A 113 0.13 5.49 2.66
CA SER A 113 0.62 5.93 1.35
C SER A 113 1.49 4.86 0.73
N VAL A 114 1.20 4.48 -0.51
CA VAL A 114 1.98 3.51 -1.28
C VAL A 114 2.75 4.25 -2.37
N GLY A 115 4.08 4.16 -2.34
CA GLY A 115 4.96 4.70 -3.37
C GLY A 115 5.73 3.58 -4.08
N SER A 116 6.11 3.82 -5.34
CA SER A 116 7.04 2.93 -6.05
C SER A 116 8.38 2.92 -5.31
N LEU A 117 8.95 1.72 -5.10
CA LEU A 117 10.38 1.58 -4.89
C LEU A 117 11.04 1.68 -6.26
N ASP A 118 11.06 2.87 -6.87
CA ASP A 118 11.80 3.09 -8.10
C ASP A 118 13.29 2.87 -7.82
N THR A 119 13.72 1.64 -8.01
CA THR A 119 15.06 1.33 -8.47
C THR A 119 14.92 1.10 -9.95
N THR A 120 15.11 2.15 -10.73
CA THR A 120 15.71 1.98 -12.05
C THR A 120 17.11 1.38 -11.83
N SER A 121 17.18 0.07 -11.61
CA SER A 121 18.34 -0.72 -11.97
C SER A 121 17.83 -1.90 -12.78
N LYS A 122 17.98 -1.76 -14.10
CA LYS A 122 18.14 -2.87 -15.02
C LYS A 122 19.18 -3.84 -14.42
N TRP A 123 18.75 -4.85 -13.67
CA TRP A 123 19.50 -6.11 -13.60
C TRP A 123 18.88 -7.05 -14.62
N ALA A 124 19.00 -6.64 -15.89
CA ALA A 124 19.23 -7.62 -16.93
C ALA A 124 20.58 -8.29 -16.64
N ALA A 125 20.63 -9.61 -16.84
CA ALA A 125 21.81 -10.47 -16.86
C ALA A 125 22.41 -10.93 -15.51
N ARG A 126 21.79 -11.98 -14.94
CA ARG A 126 22.40 -13.20 -14.36
C ARG A 126 21.27 -13.94 -13.64
N LEU A 127 20.82 -15.12 -14.06
CA LEU A 127 21.61 -16.32 -14.33
C LEU A 127 20.92 -17.15 -15.42
N SER A 128 21.61 -17.29 -16.55
CA SER A 128 21.72 -18.55 -17.28
C SER A 128 22.36 -19.62 -16.41
#